data_AF-A0A2A2JH90-F1
#
_entry.id   AF-A0A2A2JH90-F1
#
_cell.length_a   1.000
_cell.length_b   1.000
_cell.length_c   1.000
_cell.angle_alpha   90.00
_cell.angle_beta   90.00
_cell.angle_gamma   90.00
#
_symmetry.space_group_name_H-M   'P 1'
#
loop_
_entity.id
_entity.type
_entity.pdbx_description
1 polymer ?
#
loop_
_entity_poly.entity_id
_entity_poly.type
_entity_poly.pdbx_seq_one_letter_code
_entity_poly.pdbx_strand_id
1 'polypeptide(L)'
;MKFQNQTTLVCGKRSIPATIVHRTMVDDIVGLNLKEIIREKERCRIQLQYSSNTVPFRGLYLAHYPHAYDSNHTTAVIGDFHQLLARRIVPCIDAPASVHKWKVTVLHPTGSTAYFSAKRAFLKTEKGYLKTIFREFTSAPYRLNFALLWDREYRVRKTQTKSGKTIVLRFPTKMSFTYTRFLSVASEIYDFFHAKFGAPFDSDHLDIIIGQHLDGGSLGGSLMILDHMHALETPRLRYFMALTWLQKSDYRMWKDAWFVDGLASYYAYFLDIPKEKWVNTSRSLYQLRQLSENPLLTVPFFHNPTEFDIVQEQRQTFKLKGPLLFHMLVQVLGQEAFDKAVKEVLYSKIYVDHKITDQISKFSPKHRHPKCFRVLVRALMQQSHLPLLKVNQIPGNKVQIHRETYNAPNEMNILWRPWKMDAFYTVPLFEADDHPGKPLKWLDQGVDNVIIDSRNLTLPLDPKGHGLYFVKYVDPRLARASNVANCDAQQRLCVPEGLNSVLCDGSCPSEHTFERLFDGTKHSWDEY
;
A
#
# COMPACT_ATOMS: atom_id res chain seq x y z
N MET A 1 -20.12 9.06 -17.39
CA MET A 1 -21.54 8.70 -17.10
C MET A 1 -22.47 9.60 -17.90
N LYS A 2 -23.60 9.05 -18.36
CA LYS A 2 -24.71 9.79 -18.96
C LYS A 2 -25.86 9.82 -17.96
N PHE A 3 -26.30 11.01 -17.58
CA PHE A 3 -27.43 11.18 -16.67
C PHE A 3 -28.72 11.39 -17.45
N GLN A 4 -29.84 10.91 -16.90
CA GLN A 4 -31.15 11.22 -17.46
C GLN A 4 -31.62 12.61 -16.97
N ASN A 5 -32.33 13.34 -17.83
CA ASN A 5 -32.72 14.74 -17.59
C ASN A 5 -33.63 14.95 -16.37
N GLN A 6 -34.26 13.90 -15.86
CA GLN A 6 -35.11 13.98 -14.67
C GLN A 6 -34.29 13.62 -13.42
N THR A 7 -33.78 14.65 -12.75
CA THR A 7 -33.25 14.53 -11.38
C THR A 7 -34.22 15.18 -10.41
N THR A 8 -34.62 14.43 -9.39
CA THR A 8 -35.55 14.91 -8.37
C THR A 8 -34.84 14.98 -7.03
N LEU A 9 -34.87 16.17 -6.40
CA LEU A 9 -34.45 16.37 -5.03
C LEU A 9 -35.70 16.44 -4.15
N VAL A 10 -35.85 15.50 -3.21
CA VAL A 10 -37.00 15.47 -2.30
C VAL A 10 -36.56 15.87 -0.89
N CYS A 11 -37.03 17.00 -0.39
CA CYS A 11 -36.74 17.51 0.95
C CYS A 11 -38.02 17.52 1.79
N GLY A 12 -38.18 16.53 2.66
CA GLY A 12 -39.44 16.31 3.38
C GLY A 12 -40.61 16.07 2.43
N LYS A 13 -41.59 16.99 2.39
CA LYS A 13 -42.73 16.96 1.45
C LYS A 13 -42.50 17.74 0.15
N ARG A 14 -41.39 18.48 0.04
CA ARG A 14 -41.07 19.30 -1.14
C ARG A 14 -40.32 18.49 -2.17
N SER A 15 -40.73 18.62 -3.43
CA SER A 15 -40.01 18.10 -4.58
C SER A 15 -39.41 19.28 -5.33
N ILE A 16 -38.10 19.45 -5.25
CA ILE A 16 -37.36 20.54 -5.87
C ILE A 16 -36.80 20.03 -7.21
N PRO A 17 -37.23 20.61 -8.34
CA PRO A 17 -36.63 20.30 -9.63
C PRO A 17 -35.15 20.69 -9.63
N ALA A 18 -34.30 19.76 -10.06
CA ALA A 18 -32.87 19.99 -10.22
C ALA A 18 -32.48 19.76 -11.68
N THR A 19 -31.67 20.67 -12.23
CA THR A 19 -31.00 20.42 -13.51
C THR A 19 -29.57 20.03 -13.25
N ILE A 20 -29.11 19.00 -13.95
CA ILE A 20 -27.71 18.59 -13.91
C ILE A 20 -26.92 19.61 -14.73
N VAL A 21 -25.94 20.25 -14.09
CA VAL A 21 -24.97 21.11 -14.74
C VAL A 21 -23.64 20.36 -14.72
N HIS A 22 -23.22 19.87 -15.87
CA HIS A 22 -21.88 19.33 -16.03
C HIS A 22 -20.88 20.48 -15.90
N ARG A 23 -20.11 20.51 -14.82
CA ARG A 23 -18.90 21.34 -14.76
C ARG A 23 -17.71 20.45 -15.10
N THR A 24 -17.23 20.66 -16.32
CA THR A 24 -15.89 20.36 -16.89
C THR A 24 -15.26 18.98 -16.63
N MET A 25 -14.70 18.41 -17.70
CA MET A 25 -14.01 17.10 -17.72
C MET A 25 -12.79 16.98 -16.79
N VAL A 26 -12.44 18.04 -16.04
CA VAL A 26 -11.20 18.15 -15.26
C VAL A 26 -11.38 17.64 -13.82
N ASP A 27 -12.57 17.75 -13.21
CA ASP A 27 -12.75 17.49 -11.76
C ASP A 27 -13.55 16.21 -11.42
N ASP A 28 -14.14 15.51 -12.41
CA ASP A 28 -15.10 14.40 -12.18
C ASP A 28 -16.26 14.79 -11.22
N ILE A 29 -16.74 16.03 -11.29
CA ILE A 29 -17.82 16.56 -10.43
C ILE A 29 -19.12 16.72 -11.23
N VAL A 30 -20.25 16.40 -10.57
CA VAL A 30 -21.60 16.67 -11.07
C VAL A 30 -22.25 17.75 -10.23
N GLY A 31 -22.56 18.89 -10.85
CA GLY A 31 -23.30 19.97 -10.20
C GLY A 31 -24.80 19.77 -10.35
N LEU A 32 -25.55 20.04 -9.28
CA LEU A 32 -27.01 20.15 -9.32
C LEU A 32 -27.39 21.62 -9.16
N ASN A 33 -27.98 22.20 -10.20
CA ASN A 33 -28.56 23.53 -10.11
C ASN A 33 -30.01 23.40 -9.62
N LEU A 34 -30.29 24.03 -8.48
CA LEU A 34 -31.57 23.94 -7.80
C LEU A 34 -32.34 25.24 -8.03
N LYS A 35 -33.64 25.13 -8.28
CA LYS A 35 -34.53 26.30 -8.37
C LYS A 35 -34.81 26.96 -7.01
N GLU A 36 -34.52 26.25 -5.93
CA GLU A 36 -34.76 26.67 -4.56
C GLU A 36 -33.53 26.38 -3.69
N ILE A 37 -33.36 27.19 -2.63
CA ILE A 37 -32.31 27.00 -1.62
C ILE A 37 -32.72 25.87 -0.68
N ILE A 38 -31.81 24.92 -0.43
CA ILE A 38 -31.95 23.93 0.64
C ILE A 38 -31.63 24.60 1.97
N ARG A 39 -32.51 24.47 2.96
CA ARG A 39 -32.31 25.09 4.28
C ARG A 39 -31.25 24.32 5.07
N GLU A 40 -30.56 25.01 5.95
CA GLU A 40 -29.60 24.37 6.86
C GLU A 40 -30.30 23.25 7.66
N LYS A 41 -29.62 22.11 7.82
CA LYS A 41 -30.11 20.90 8.54
C LYS A 41 -31.31 20.18 7.90
N GLU A 42 -31.78 20.63 6.75
CA GLU A 42 -32.83 19.94 6.01
C GLU A 42 -32.31 18.62 5.42
N ARG A 43 -33.05 17.53 5.62
CA ARG A 43 -32.72 16.23 5.04
C ARG A 43 -33.40 16.08 3.70
N CYS A 44 -32.59 15.94 2.67
CA CYS A 44 -33.05 15.71 1.31
C CYS A 44 -32.59 14.36 0.78
N ARG A 45 -33.37 13.78 -0.12
CA ARG A 45 -33.04 12.61 -0.92
C ARG A 45 -32.85 13.04 -2.36
N ILE A 46 -31.67 12.79 -2.90
CA ILE A 46 -31.38 12.94 -4.33
C ILE A 46 -31.69 11.60 -5.01
N GLN A 47 -32.48 11.64 -6.08
CA GLN A 47 -32.67 10.48 -6.95
C GLN A 47 -32.06 10.75 -8.32
N LEU A 48 -31.04 9.97 -8.67
CA LEU A 48 -30.32 10.04 -9.93
C LEU A 48 -30.54 8.76 -10.72
N GLN A 49 -30.80 8.90 -12.01
CA GLN A 49 -30.77 7.80 -12.98
C GLN A 49 -29.66 8.08 -13.98
N TYR A 50 -28.77 7.11 -14.15
CA TYR A 50 -27.58 7.25 -14.99
C TYR A 50 -27.21 5.92 -15.65
N SER A 51 -26.43 6.02 -16.72
CA SER A 51 -25.82 4.88 -17.39
C SER A 51 -24.36 5.20 -17.74
N SER A 52 -23.56 4.17 -17.92
CA SER A 52 -22.18 4.30 -18.40
C SER A 52 -21.80 3.06 -19.17
N ASN A 53 -20.85 3.22 -20.10
CA ASN A 53 -20.11 2.08 -20.62
C ASN A 53 -19.06 1.66 -19.60
N THR A 54 -18.66 0.40 -19.66
CA THR A 54 -17.49 -0.10 -18.93
C THR A 54 -16.22 0.52 -19.53
N VAL A 55 -15.22 0.73 -18.68
CA VAL A 55 -13.89 1.21 -19.07
C VAL A 55 -12.90 0.19 -18.57
N PRO A 56 -11.98 -0.33 -19.41
CA PRO A 56 -10.99 -1.31 -18.96
C PRO A 56 -10.27 -0.84 -17.69
N PHE A 57 -10.11 -1.76 -16.73
CA PHE A 57 -9.29 -1.57 -15.53
C PHE A 57 -9.75 -0.48 -14.53
N ARG A 58 -10.78 0.31 -14.83
CA ARG A 58 -11.18 1.46 -13.99
C ARG A 58 -12.67 1.45 -13.66
N GLY A 59 -13.00 1.47 -12.38
CA GLY A 59 -14.40 1.50 -11.93
C GLY A 59 -15.09 0.18 -12.22
N LEU A 60 -16.11 0.20 -13.08
CA LEU A 60 -16.83 -1.00 -13.50
C LEU A 60 -16.31 -1.48 -14.85
N TYR A 61 -15.76 -2.69 -14.90
CA TYR A 61 -15.12 -3.24 -16.10
C TYR A 61 -15.40 -4.73 -16.30
N LEU A 62 -15.16 -5.19 -17.52
CA LEU A 62 -15.31 -6.59 -17.91
C LEU A 62 -13.98 -7.32 -17.72
N ALA A 63 -14.02 -8.50 -17.12
CA ALA A 63 -12.88 -9.39 -17.01
C ALA A 63 -13.05 -10.57 -17.96
N HIS A 64 -11.99 -10.91 -18.68
CA HIS A 64 -11.99 -11.91 -19.76
C HIS A 64 -11.12 -13.12 -19.42
N TYR A 65 -11.22 -14.20 -20.20
CA TYR A 65 -10.33 -15.34 -20.05
C TYR A 65 -8.87 -14.99 -20.45
N PRO A 66 -7.86 -15.67 -19.87
CA PRO A 66 -6.43 -15.54 -20.18
C PRO A 66 -6.04 -15.92 -21.60
N HIS A 67 -6.82 -16.80 -22.21
CA HIS A 67 -6.30 -17.66 -23.26
C HIS A 67 -6.38 -16.92 -24.60
N ALA A 68 -5.26 -16.88 -25.34
CA ALA A 68 -5.14 -16.21 -26.64
C ALA A 68 -6.18 -16.63 -27.71
N TYR A 69 -6.90 -17.74 -27.50
CA TYR A 69 -7.96 -18.21 -28.38
C TYR A 69 -9.35 -17.66 -28.04
N ASP A 70 -9.53 -17.00 -26.89
CA ASP A 70 -10.86 -16.62 -26.37
C ASP A 70 -10.82 -15.34 -25.50
N SER A 71 -10.00 -14.36 -25.88
CA SER A 71 -9.85 -13.09 -25.16
C SER A 71 -11.11 -12.22 -25.15
N ASN A 72 -12.09 -12.53 -26.02
CA ASN A 72 -13.38 -11.83 -26.06
C ASN A 72 -14.43 -12.44 -25.11
N HIS A 73 -14.20 -13.62 -24.54
CA HIS A 73 -15.18 -14.24 -23.63
C HIS A 73 -15.13 -13.60 -22.25
N THR A 74 -16.20 -12.86 -21.93
CA THR A 74 -16.36 -12.22 -20.62
C THR A 74 -16.67 -13.27 -19.57
N THR A 75 -15.83 -13.35 -18.54
CA THR A 75 -16.00 -14.30 -17.43
C THR A 75 -16.59 -13.65 -16.19
N ALA A 76 -16.41 -12.33 -16.05
CA ALA A 76 -16.92 -11.57 -14.93
C ALA A 76 -17.10 -10.08 -15.25
N VAL A 77 -17.90 -9.40 -14.43
CA VAL A 77 -17.92 -7.93 -14.32
C VAL A 77 -17.35 -7.57 -12.96
N ILE A 78 -16.35 -6.70 -12.92
CA ILE A 78 -15.64 -6.30 -11.71
C ILE A 78 -15.91 -4.82 -11.46
N GLY A 79 -16.28 -4.49 -10.22
CA GLY A 79 -16.39 -3.12 -9.75
C GLY A 79 -15.29 -2.84 -8.74
N ASP A 80 -14.27 -2.11 -9.19
CA ASP A 80 -13.20 -1.58 -8.35
C ASP A 80 -13.53 -0.15 -7.92
N PHE A 81 -13.69 0.03 -6.62
CA PHE A 81 -13.99 1.34 -6.04
C PHE A 81 -12.73 2.00 -5.46
N HIS A 82 -11.56 1.36 -5.53
CA HIS A 82 -10.34 1.82 -4.87
C HIS A 82 -9.98 3.25 -5.28
N GLN A 83 -9.43 4.00 -4.33
CA GLN A 83 -9.05 5.40 -4.51
C GLN A 83 -10.25 6.30 -4.85
N LEU A 84 -10.24 6.95 -6.01
CA LEU A 84 -11.31 7.79 -6.52
C LEU A 84 -12.13 7.10 -7.62
N LEU A 85 -12.16 5.76 -7.66
CA LEU A 85 -12.88 5.02 -8.70
C LEU A 85 -14.35 4.77 -8.37
N ALA A 86 -14.77 4.93 -7.10
CA ALA A 86 -16.18 4.76 -6.72
C ALA A 86 -17.10 5.68 -7.54
N ARG A 87 -16.69 6.93 -7.78
CA ARG A 87 -17.42 7.91 -8.61
C ARG A 87 -17.60 7.48 -10.08
N ARG A 88 -16.82 6.51 -10.57
CA ARG A 88 -16.97 5.94 -11.93
C ARG A 88 -18.04 4.86 -12.00
N ILE A 89 -18.49 4.35 -10.84
CA ILE A 89 -19.54 3.32 -10.72
C ILE A 89 -20.86 3.94 -10.24
N VAL A 90 -20.78 4.82 -9.23
CA VAL A 90 -21.94 5.48 -8.63
C VAL A 90 -21.63 6.93 -8.29
N PRO A 91 -22.47 7.91 -8.68
CA PRO A 91 -22.34 9.28 -8.22
C PRO A 91 -22.43 9.34 -6.69
N CYS A 92 -21.34 9.73 -6.05
CA CYS A 92 -21.23 9.76 -4.59
C CYS A 92 -20.21 10.81 -4.15
N ILE A 93 -20.21 11.12 -2.84
CA ILE A 93 -19.14 11.91 -2.22
C ILE A 93 -17.95 10.97 -2.04
N ASP A 94 -17.10 10.93 -3.05
CA ASP A 94 -16.00 9.98 -3.15
C ASP A 94 -14.73 10.49 -2.45
N ALA A 95 -14.79 10.49 -1.12
CA ALA A 95 -13.71 10.93 -0.23
C ALA A 95 -13.54 9.97 0.96
N PRO A 96 -12.31 9.79 1.49
CA PRO A 96 -12.05 8.85 2.59
C PRO A 96 -12.87 9.09 3.85
N ALA A 97 -13.06 10.36 4.24
CA ALA A 97 -13.87 10.73 5.40
C ALA A 97 -15.38 10.50 5.22
N SER A 98 -15.85 10.21 4.00
CA SER A 98 -17.26 10.17 3.66
C SER A 98 -17.86 8.78 3.88
N VAL A 99 -18.17 8.46 5.14
CA VAL A 99 -18.78 7.17 5.51
C VAL A 99 -20.30 7.22 5.29
N HIS A 100 -20.82 6.24 4.56
CA HIS A 100 -22.23 6.17 4.19
C HIS A 100 -22.83 4.78 4.44
N LYS A 101 -24.16 4.73 4.57
CA LYS A 101 -24.94 3.49 4.58
C LYS A 101 -25.28 3.10 3.13
N TRP A 102 -24.86 1.93 2.72
CA TRP A 102 -25.05 1.39 1.38
C TRP A 102 -26.10 0.30 1.40
N LYS A 103 -27.15 0.48 0.61
CA LYS A 103 -28.17 -0.54 0.33
C LYS A 103 -28.13 -0.86 -1.17
N VAL A 104 -27.53 -1.99 -1.50
CA VAL A 104 -27.25 -2.36 -2.89
C VAL A 104 -28.19 -3.45 -3.35
N THR A 105 -28.72 -3.28 -4.56
CA THR A 105 -29.51 -4.29 -5.29
C THR A 105 -28.93 -4.41 -6.68
N VAL A 106 -28.72 -5.64 -7.13
CA VAL A 106 -28.14 -5.95 -8.44
C VAL A 106 -29.14 -6.81 -9.20
N LEU A 107 -29.48 -6.38 -10.40
CA LEU A 107 -30.23 -7.18 -11.37
C LEU A 107 -29.23 -7.77 -12.37
N HIS A 108 -29.18 -9.09 -12.50
CA HIS A 108 -28.16 -9.78 -13.31
C HIS A 108 -28.74 -11.04 -13.98
N PRO A 109 -28.16 -11.55 -15.08
CA PRO A 109 -28.73 -12.69 -15.79
C PRO A 109 -28.71 -13.98 -14.96
N THR A 110 -29.64 -14.89 -15.26
CA THR A 110 -29.61 -16.25 -14.68
C THR A 110 -28.32 -16.99 -15.09
N GLY A 111 -27.76 -17.80 -14.19
CA GLY A 111 -26.45 -18.47 -14.40
C GLY A 111 -25.23 -17.60 -14.03
N SER A 112 -25.47 -16.49 -13.34
CA SER A 112 -24.44 -15.65 -12.73
C SER A 112 -24.73 -15.39 -11.27
N THR A 113 -23.68 -15.10 -10.50
CA THR A 113 -23.77 -14.75 -9.08
C THR A 113 -23.14 -13.39 -8.81
N ALA A 114 -23.91 -12.49 -8.20
CA ALA A 114 -23.44 -11.19 -7.74
C ALA A 114 -22.82 -11.28 -6.33
N TYR A 115 -21.66 -10.65 -6.17
CA TYR A 115 -20.90 -10.49 -4.94
C TYR A 115 -20.70 -9.02 -4.66
N PHE A 116 -20.75 -8.64 -3.39
CA PHE A 116 -20.54 -7.28 -2.93
C PHE A 116 -19.83 -7.34 -1.57
N SER A 117 -19.25 -6.22 -1.13
CA SER A 117 -18.61 -6.11 0.19
C SER A 117 -19.49 -6.52 1.37
N ALA A 118 -20.81 -6.51 1.20
CA ALA A 118 -21.79 -6.89 2.20
C ALA A 118 -22.39 -8.28 1.94
N LYS A 119 -22.83 -8.95 3.01
CA LYS A 119 -23.48 -10.26 2.91
C LYS A 119 -24.79 -10.17 2.09
N ARG A 120 -25.02 -11.16 1.23
CA ARG A 120 -26.28 -11.33 0.50
C ARG A 120 -27.44 -11.52 1.48
N ALA A 121 -28.50 -10.75 1.32
CA ALA A 121 -29.71 -10.82 2.14
C ALA A 121 -30.80 -11.67 1.47
N PHE A 122 -31.02 -11.47 0.17
CA PHE A 122 -32.14 -12.05 -0.56
C PHE A 122 -31.81 -12.23 -2.04
N LEU A 123 -32.44 -13.23 -2.66
CA LEU A 123 -32.35 -13.52 -4.08
C LEU A 123 -33.77 -13.80 -4.59
N LYS A 124 -34.17 -13.16 -5.68
CA LYS A 124 -35.45 -13.40 -6.34
C LYS A 124 -35.28 -13.45 -7.85
N THR A 125 -35.98 -14.37 -8.49
CA THR A 125 -36.05 -14.45 -9.95
C THR A 125 -37.13 -13.51 -10.47
N GLU A 126 -36.79 -12.63 -11.40
CA GLU A 126 -37.70 -11.69 -12.06
C GLU A 126 -37.45 -11.75 -13.58
N LYS A 127 -38.36 -12.38 -14.34
CA LYS A 127 -38.37 -12.38 -15.82
C LYS A 127 -37.03 -12.72 -16.49
N GLY A 128 -36.42 -13.85 -16.12
CA GLY A 128 -35.13 -14.31 -16.67
C GLY A 128 -33.88 -13.66 -16.06
N TYR A 129 -34.07 -12.65 -15.21
CA TYR A 129 -33.03 -12.06 -14.38
C TYR A 129 -33.14 -12.53 -12.93
N LEU A 130 -32.01 -12.45 -12.24
CA LEU A 130 -31.88 -12.59 -10.81
C LEU A 130 -31.71 -11.20 -10.19
N LYS A 131 -32.49 -10.95 -9.15
CA LYS A 131 -32.41 -9.77 -8.30
C LYS A 131 -31.78 -10.15 -6.99
N THR A 132 -30.52 -9.77 -6.81
CA THR A 132 -29.75 -9.97 -5.58
C THR A 132 -29.79 -8.71 -4.73
N ILE A 133 -30.23 -8.83 -3.49
CA ILE A 133 -30.25 -7.74 -2.50
C ILE A 133 -29.21 -8.03 -1.44
N PHE A 134 -28.35 -7.06 -1.15
CA PHE A 134 -27.34 -7.15 -0.09
C PHE A 134 -27.84 -6.49 1.19
N ARG A 135 -27.33 -6.94 2.34
CA ARG A 135 -27.59 -6.28 3.63
C ARG A 135 -27.03 -4.87 3.62
N GLU A 136 -27.62 -3.98 4.43
CA GLU A 136 -27.08 -2.64 4.62
C GLU A 136 -25.65 -2.71 5.17
N PHE A 137 -24.75 -1.92 4.59
CA PHE A 137 -23.34 -1.89 4.94
C PHE A 137 -22.86 -0.46 5.10
N THR A 138 -22.18 -0.15 6.21
CA THR A 138 -21.67 1.21 6.47
C THR A 138 -20.20 1.26 6.12
N SER A 139 -19.84 2.08 5.12
CA SER A 139 -18.45 2.18 4.66
C SER A 139 -18.21 3.46 3.86
N ALA A 140 -16.96 3.86 3.73
CA ALA A 140 -16.55 4.85 2.74
C ALA A 140 -16.60 4.23 1.31
N PRO A 141 -16.91 5.02 0.27
CA PRO A 141 -17.03 4.52 -1.10
C PRO A 141 -15.83 3.69 -1.58
N TYR A 142 -14.61 4.15 -1.27
CA TYR A 142 -13.37 3.52 -1.73
C TYR A 142 -13.07 2.13 -1.14
N ARG A 143 -13.83 1.72 -0.12
CA ARG A 143 -13.74 0.41 0.55
C ARG A 143 -14.85 -0.54 0.10
N LEU A 144 -15.58 -0.20 -0.96
CA LEU A 144 -16.55 -1.09 -1.58
C LEU A 144 -15.88 -1.93 -2.66
N ASN A 145 -16.47 -3.08 -2.95
CA ASN A 145 -16.07 -3.96 -4.02
C ASN A 145 -17.30 -4.68 -4.55
N PHE A 146 -17.28 -4.97 -5.84
CA PHE A 146 -18.33 -5.70 -6.53
C PHE A 146 -17.75 -6.69 -7.51
N ALA A 147 -18.40 -7.84 -7.64
CA ALA A 147 -18.14 -8.77 -8.74
C ALA A 147 -19.43 -9.44 -9.19
N LEU A 148 -19.58 -9.66 -10.48
CA LEU A 148 -20.58 -10.55 -11.07
C LEU A 148 -19.83 -11.67 -11.79
N LEU A 149 -19.99 -12.91 -11.34
CA LEU A 149 -19.30 -14.05 -11.93
C LEU A 149 -20.30 -14.92 -12.68
N TRP A 150 -19.94 -15.40 -13.87
CA TRP A 150 -20.70 -16.48 -14.51
C TRP A 150 -20.36 -17.81 -13.86
N ASP A 151 -21.38 -18.51 -13.35
CA ASP A 151 -21.17 -19.65 -12.44
C ASP A 151 -20.42 -20.82 -13.13
N ARG A 152 -20.65 -20.99 -14.43
CA ARG A 152 -19.97 -22.03 -15.24
C ARG A 152 -18.51 -21.72 -15.51
N GLU A 153 -18.10 -20.48 -15.34
CA GLU A 153 -16.74 -20.02 -15.65
C GLU A 153 -15.81 -20.07 -14.44
N TYR A 154 -16.33 -20.26 -13.22
CA TYR A 154 -15.55 -20.23 -11.99
C TYR A 154 -15.64 -21.53 -11.18
N ARG A 155 -14.49 -21.99 -10.69
CA ARG A 155 -14.38 -23.06 -9.68
C ARG A 155 -14.35 -22.45 -8.29
N VAL A 156 -14.88 -23.19 -7.32
CA VAL A 156 -14.88 -22.82 -5.90
C VAL A 156 -14.04 -23.80 -5.10
N ARG A 157 -13.17 -23.27 -4.24
CA ARG A 157 -12.44 -24.01 -3.23
C ARG A 157 -12.52 -23.27 -1.90
N LYS A 158 -12.43 -24.00 -0.80
CA LYS A 158 -12.58 -23.44 0.54
C LYS A 158 -11.52 -24.00 1.46
N THR A 159 -11.16 -23.22 2.47
CA THR A 159 -10.41 -23.67 3.64
C THR A 159 -10.99 -23.01 4.88
N GLN A 160 -10.68 -23.58 6.05
CA GLN A 160 -11.01 -22.98 7.33
C GLN A 160 -9.73 -22.53 8.02
N THR A 161 -9.82 -21.38 8.67
CA THR A 161 -8.78 -20.83 9.54
C THR A 161 -8.88 -21.47 10.93
N LYS A 162 -7.82 -21.39 11.74
CA LYS A 162 -7.86 -21.85 13.15
C LYS A 162 -8.89 -21.08 13.98
N SER A 163 -9.17 -19.84 13.58
CA SER A 163 -10.21 -18.99 14.16
C SER A 163 -11.64 -19.34 13.70
N GLY A 164 -11.83 -20.38 12.87
CA GLY A 164 -13.14 -20.86 12.42
C GLY A 164 -13.75 -20.04 11.28
N LYS A 165 -13.00 -19.12 10.67
CA LYS A 165 -13.44 -18.32 9.51
C LYS A 165 -13.22 -19.12 8.23
N THR A 166 -14.14 -19.00 7.28
CA THR A 166 -14.02 -19.69 5.99
C THR A 166 -13.37 -18.77 4.96
N ILE A 167 -12.28 -19.18 4.34
CA ILE A 167 -11.74 -18.51 3.15
C ILE A 167 -12.28 -19.24 1.92
N VAL A 168 -12.99 -18.52 1.05
CA VAL A 168 -13.59 -19.04 -0.17
C VAL A 168 -12.84 -18.47 -1.37
N LEU A 169 -12.11 -19.33 -2.06
CA LEU A 169 -11.41 -19.00 -3.29
C LEU A 169 -12.30 -19.32 -4.51
N ARG A 170 -12.46 -18.33 -5.38
CA ARG A 170 -13.10 -18.46 -6.69
C ARG A 170 -12.10 -18.13 -7.77
N PHE A 171 -11.97 -18.99 -8.77
CA PHE A 171 -11.01 -18.80 -9.84
C PHE A 171 -11.50 -19.38 -11.16
N PRO A 172 -11.03 -18.90 -12.33
CA PRO A 172 -11.56 -19.33 -13.62
C PRO A 172 -11.30 -20.82 -13.88
N THR A 173 -12.26 -21.52 -14.49
CA THR A 173 -12.22 -22.98 -14.68
C THR A 173 -11.08 -23.46 -15.56
N LYS A 174 -10.72 -22.65 -16.56
CA LYS A 174 -9.62 -22.90 -17.51
C LYS A 174 -8.24 -22.53 -16.95
N MET A 175 -8.15 -21.99 -15.73
CA MET A 175 -6.88 -21.55 -15.15
C MET A 175 -6.15 -22.71 -14.47
N SER A 176 -4.88 -22.91 -14.81
CA SER A 176 -3.95 -23.72 -14.02
C SER A 176 -3.56 -22.91 -12.79
N PHE A 177 -4.03 -23.31 -11.60
CA PHE A 177 -3.80 -22.58 -10.37
C PHE A 177 -3.49 -23.55 -9.23
N THR A 178 -2.39 -23.33 -8.50
CA THR A 178 -2.03 -24.14 -7.33
C THR A 178 -2.84 -23.72 -6.11
N TYR A 179 -4.17 -23.89 -6.18
CA TYR A 179 -5.12 -23.43 -5.16
C TYR A 179 -4.81 -23.97 -3.76
N THR A 180 -4.26 -25.18 -3.64
CA THR A 180 -3.93 -25.79 -2.34
C THR A 180 -2.87 -24.98 -1.61
N ARG A 181 -1.80 -24.58 -2.29
CA ARG A 181 -0.75 -23.73 -1.71
C ARG A 181 -1.32 -22.36 -1.37
N PHE A 182 -2.05 -21.75 -2.29
CA PHE A 182 -2.67 -20.44 -2.08
C PHE A 182 -3.57 -20.42 -0.83
N LEU A 183 -4.50 -21.37 -0.72
CA LEU A 183 -5.43 -21.46 0.42
C LEU A 183 -4.69 -21.74 1.73
N SER A 184 -3.65 -22.58 1.71
CA SER A 184 -2.83 -22.83 2.89
C SER A 184 -2.15 -21.55 3.38
N VAL A 185 -1.51 -20.81 2.48
CA VAL A 185 -0.82 -19.55 2.79
C VAL A 185 -1.82 -18.47 3.23
N ALA A 186 -2.94 -18.32 2.54
CA ALA A 186 -3.99 -17.36 2.90
C ALA A 186 -4.56 -17.64 4.31
N SER A 187 -4.78 -18.92 4.65
CA SER A 187 -5.25 -19.31 5.99
C SER A 187 -4.23 -18.98 7.08
N GLU A 188 -2.95 -19.25 6.83
CA GLU A 188 -1.88 -18.95 7.78
C GLU A 188 -1.69 -17.44 8.00
N ILE A 189 -1.73 -16.64 6.93
CA ILE A 189 -1.69 -15.18 7.01
C ILE A 189 -2.91 -14.67 7.80
N TYR A 190 -4.09 -15.23 7.52
CA TYR A 190 -5.30 -14.83 8.25
C TYR A 190 -5.16 -15.08 9.74
N ASP A 191 -4.74 -16.29 10.13
CA ASP A 191 -4.57 -16.64 11.54
C ASP A 191 -3.49 -15.81 12.23
N PHE A 192 -2.41 -15.46 11.53
CA PHE A 192 -1.39 -14.55 12.05
C PHE A 192 -1.98 -13.18 12.41
N PHE A 193 -2.68 -12.53 11.47
CA PHE A 193 -3.28 -11.23 11.74
C PHE A 193 -4.45 -11.32 12.72
N HIS A 194 -5.20 -12.41 12.71
CA HIS A 194 -6.26 -12.65 13.68
C HIS A 194 -5.72 -12.77 15.11
N ALA A 195 -4.62 -13.50 15.33
CA ALA A 195 -3.99 -13.60 16.64
C ALA A 195 -3.48 -12.22 17.11
N LYS A 196 -2.93 -11.44 16.20
CA LYS A 196 -2.32 -10.13 16.48
C LYS A 196 -3.34 -9.02 16.72
N PHE A 197 -4.38 -8.95 15.89
CA PHE A 197 -5.32 -7.83 15.82
C PHE A 197 -6.78 -8.23 16.05
N GLY A 198 -7.13 -9.50 16.19
CA GLY A 198 -8.53 -9.96 16.31
C GLY A 198 -9.24 -10.09 14.97
N ALA A 199 -10.57 -10.24 14.95
CA ALA A 199 -11.33 -10.43 13.70
C ALA A 199 -11.41 -9.14 12.86
N PRO A 200 -11.13 -9.16 11.55
CA PRO A 200 -11.13 -7.96 10.71
C PRO A 200 -12.54 -7.45 10.34
N PHE A 201 -13.51 -8.35 10.29
CA PHE A 201 -14.90 -8.06 9.92
C PHE A 201 -15.84 -9.10 10.54
N ASP A 202 -17.12 -8.77 10.59
CA ASP A 202 -18.13 -9.63 11.22
C ASP A 202 -18.52 -10.85 10.36
N SER A 203 -18.29 -10.78 9.04
CA SER A 203 -18.59 -11.89 8.12
C SER A 203 -17.96 -13.20 8.55
N ASP A 204 -18.69 -14.30 8.37
CA ASP A 204 -18.26 -15.69 8.61
C ASP A 204 -17.25 -16.19 7.57
N HIS A 205 -17.09 -15.46 6.47
CA HIS A 205 -16.18 -15.82 5.39
C HIS A 205 -15.46 -14.63 4.77
N LEU A 206 -14.32 -14.90 4.14
CA LEU A 206 -13.60 -14.03 3.20
C LEU A 206 -13.75 -14.63 1.79
N ASP A 207 -14.37 -13.89 0.88
CA ASP A 207 -14.40 -14.25 -0.54
C ASP A 207 -13.18 -13.67 -1.24
N ILE A 208 -12.36 -14.54 -1.85
CA ILE A 208 -11.24 -14.18 -2.70
C ILE A 208 -11.58 -14.60 -4.13
N ILE A 209 -11.69 -13.65 -5.04
CA ILE A 209 -11.94 -13.88 -6.46
C ILE A 209 -10.64 -13.63 -7.22
N ILE A 210 -10.19 -14.63 -7.97
CA ILE A 210 -9.07 -14.49 -8.88
C ILE A 210 -9.62 -14.18 -10.26
N GLY A 211 -9.15 -13.09 -10.87
CA GLY A 211 -9.44 -12.75 -12.27
C GLY A 211 -8.16 -12.58 -13.07
N GLN A 212 -8.31 -12.38 -14.36
CA GLN A 212 -7.24 -11.89 -15.23
C GLN A 212 -7.65 -10.57 -15.87
N HIS A 213 -6.67 -9.79 -16.31
CA HIS A 213 -6.90 -8.42 -16.79
C HIS A 213 -7.61 -7.58 -15.72
N LEU A 214 -7.12 -7.67 -14.49
CA LEU A 214 -7.50 -6.77 -13.40
C LEU A 214 -6.38 -5.74 -13.20
N ASP A 215 -6.73 -4.53 -12.74
CA ASP A 215 -5.77 -3.50 -12.34
C ASP A 215 -5.13 -3.85 -10.98
N GLY A 216 -4.43 -4.98 -10.99
CA GLY A 216 -3.79 -5.60 -9.87
C GLY A 216 -4.69 -6.27 -8.84
N GLY A 217 -5.41 -5.51 -8.03
CA GLY A 217 -6.29 -6.10 -7.01
C GLY A 217 -6.98 -5.07 -6.12
N SER A 218 -8.11 -5.47 -5.55
CA SER A 218 -8.95 -4.62 -4.72
C SER A 218 -9.49 -5.38 -3.50
N LEU A 219 -9.85 -4.62 -2.47
CA LEU A 219 -10.43 -5.15 -1.25
C LEU A 219 -11.53 -4.23 -0.75
N GLY A 220 -12.70 -4.82 -0.45
CA GLY A 220 -13.79 -4.13 0.20
C GLY A 220 -14.60 -5.06 1.09
N GLY A 221 -14.55 -4.83 2.41
CA GLY A 221 -15.23 -5.67 3.39
C GLY A 221 -14.69 -7.10 3.36
N SER A 222 -15.58 -8.09 3.22
CA SER A 222 -15.20 -9.50 3.10
C SER A 222 -15.01 -9.98 1.66
N LEU A 223 -14.82 -9.06 0.70
CA LEU A 223 -14.65 -9.37 -0.72
C LEU A 223 -13.31 -8.81 -1.24
N MET A 224 -12.41 -9.73 -1.58
CA MET A 224 -11.10 -9.47 -2.16
C MET A 224 -11.08 -9.96 -3.62
N ILE A 225 -10.53 -9.14 -4.50
CA ILE A 225 -10.40 -9.46 -5.93
C ILE A 225 -8.92 -9.29 -6.29
N LEU A 226 -8.30 -10.32 -6.86
CA LEU A 226 -6.87 -10.34 -7.17
C LEU A 226 -6.65 -10.75 -8.62
N ASP A 227 -5.74 -10.06 -9.31
CA ASP A 227 -5.17 -10.58 -10.55
C ASP A 227 -4.43 -11.89 -10.30
N HIS A 228 -4.50 -12.81 -11.25
CA HIS A 228 -3.86 -14.11 -11.18
C HIS A 228 -2.34 -14.03 -10.92
N MET A 229 -1.62 -13.07 -11.51
CA MET A 229 -0.19 -12.89 -11.27
C MET A 229 0.06 -12.52 -9.82
N HIS A 230 -0.73 -11.59 -9.30
CA HIS A 230 -0.65 -11.17 -7.90
C HIS A 230 -1.07 -12.27 -6.92
N ALA A 231 -1.99 -13.15 -7.30
CA ALA A 231 -2.37 -14.28 -6.48
C ALA A 231 -1.23 -15.30 -6.30
N LEU A 232 -0.33 -15.41 -7.29
CA LEU A 232 0.85 -16.27 -7.22
C LEU A 232 2.01 -15.59 -6.47
N GLU A 233 2.03 -14.27 -6.43
CA GLU A 233 3.01 -13.48 -5.67
C GLU A 233 2.65 -13.39 -4.18
N THR A 234 3.34 -14.19 -3.37
CA THR A 234 3.13 -14.22 -1.92
C THR A 234 3.16 -12.83 -1.24
N PRO A 235 4.09 -11.91 -1.58
CA PRO A 235 4.06 -10.54 -1.02
C PRO A 235 2.76 -9.78 -1.33
N ARG A 236 2.19 -9.95 -2.52
CA ARG A 236 0.93 -9.29 -2.90
C ARG A 236 -0.26 -9.87 -2.13
N LEU A 237 -0.32 -11.19 -1.99
CA LEU A 237 -1.34 -11.81 -1.12
C LEU A 237 -1.24 -11.28 0.31
N ARG A 238 -0.03 -11.23 0.89
CA ARG A 238 0.20 -10.67 2.23
C ARG A 238 -0.24 -9.20 2.32
N TYR A 239 0.06 -8.39 1.32
CA TYR A 239 -0.36 -6.99 1.25
C TYR A 239 -1.89 -6.85 1.36
N PHE A 240 -2.66 -7.53 0.49
CA PHE A 240 -4.12 -7.45 0.51
C PHE A 240 -4.74 -8.08 1.76
N MET A 241 -4.15 -9.16 2.28
CA MET A 241 -4.56 -9.73 3.56
C MET A 241 -4.32 -8.75 4.70
N ALA A 242 -3.17 -8.05 4.76
CA ALA A 242 -2.92 -7.02 5.76
C ALA A 242 -3.95 -5.88 5.69
N LEU A 243 -4.27 -5.41 4.48
CA LEU A 243 -5.28 -4.38 4.26
C LEU A 243 -6.65 -4.75 4.85
N THR A 244 -6.96 -6.03 4.96
CA THR A 244 -8.21 -6.53 5.57
C THR A 244 -8.37 -6.09 7.03
N TRP A 245 -7.27 -5.93 7.76
CA TRP A 245 -7.26 -5.34 9.10
C TRP A 245 -7.02 -3.84 9.07
N LEU A 246 -6.08 -3.39 8.24
CA LEU A 246 -5.62 -2.00 8.25
C LEU A 246 -6.68 -1.01 7.74
N GLN A 247 -7.58 -1.44 6.87
CA GLN A 247 -8.74 -0.65 6.43
C GLN A 247 -9.74 -0.33 7.55
N LYS A 248 -9.60 -0.89 8.76
CA LYS A 248 -10.35 -0.42 9.94
C LYS A 248 -9.93 0.96 10.41
N SER A 249 -8.69 1.36 10.14
CA SER A 249 -8.23 2.70 10.49
C SER A 249 -8.94 3.73 9.62
N ASP A 250 -9.65 4.65 10.26
CA ASP A 250 -10.30 5.75 9.55
C ASP A 250 -9.30 6.88 9.31
N TYR A 251 -9.01 7.14 8.05
CA TYR A 251 -8.25 8.30 7.63
C TYR A 251 -9.12 9.28 6.86
N ARG A 252 -8.92 10.59 7.11
CA ARG A 252 -9.83 11.64 6.60
C ARG A 252 -9.51 12.02 5.16
N MET A 253 -8.24 11.92 4.78
CA MET A 253 -7.72 12.41 3.50
C MET A 253 -6.73 11.42 2.91
N TRP A 254 -6.54 11.46 1.59
CA TRP A 254 -5.61 10.55 0.91
C TRP A 254 -4.17 10.67 1.38
N LYS A 255 -3.75 11.85 1.86
CA LYS A 255 -2.42 12.06 2.46
C LYS A 255 -2.11 11.15 3.65
N ASP A 256 -3.13 10.65 4.34
CA ASP A 256 -2.99 9.78 5.50
C ASP A 256 -2.87 8.29 5.12
N ALA A 257 -3.08 7.95 3.83
CA ALA A 257 -3.03 6.58 3.35
C ALA A 257 -1.64 5.95 3.51
N TRP A 258 -0.58 6.76 3.72
CA TRP A 258 0.78 6.29 3.97
C TRP A 258 0.86 5.27 5.11
N PHE A 259 0.03 5.44 6.14
CA PHE A 259 0.00 4.53 7.26
C PHE A 259 -0.54 3.17 6.84
N VAL A 260 -1.66 3.13 6.12
CA VAL A 260 -2.31 1.89 5.70
C VAL A 260 -1.49 1.17 4.64
N ASP A 261 -1.11 1.87 3.56
CA ASP A 261 -0.39 1.27 2.44
C ASP A 261 1.05 0.94 2.81
N GLY A 262 1.74 1.85 3.52
CA GLY A 262 3.11 1.60 3.97
C GLY A 262 3.19 0.43 4.95
N LEU A 263 2.23 0.30 5.86
CA LEU A 263 2.20 -0.78 6.84
C LEU A 263 1.76 -2.11 6.22
N ALA A 264 0.84 -2.09 5.26
CA ALA A 264 0.50 -3.27 4.46
C ALA A 264 1.72 -3.77 3.69
N SER A 265 2.47 -2.87 3.04
CA SER A 265 3.75 -3.21 2.38
C SER A 265 4.78 -3.72 3.39
N TYR A 266 4.84 -3.16 4.59
CA TYR A 266 5.76 -3.64 5.62
C TYR A 266 5.48 -5.11 5.92
N TYR A 267 4.22 -5.46 6.17
CA TYR A 267 3.85 -6.85 6.40
C TYR A 267 4.04 -7.75 5.18
N ALA A 268 3.91 -7.21 3.97
CA ALA A 268 4.16 -7.96 2.75
C ALA A 268 5.61 -8.44 2.65
N TYR A 269 6.57 -7.55 2.91
CA TYR A 269 7.99 -7.78 2.62
C TYR A 269 8.86 -8.11 3.83
N PHE A 270 8.48 -7.65 5.03
CA PHE A 270 9.31 -7.74 6.23
C PHE A 270 8.77 -8.70 7.30
N LEU A 271 7.57 -9.23 7.12
CA LEU A 271 6.99 -10.18 8.07
C LEU A 271 7.53 -11.59 7.83
N ASP A 272 8.18 -12.14 8.86
CA ASP A 272 8.52 -13.57 8.93
C ASP A 272 7.28 -14.39 9.23
N ILE A 273 6.83 -15.18 8.26
CA ILE A 273 5.78 -16.17 8.46
C ILE A 273 6.47 -17.53 8.69
N PRO A 274 6.24 -18.20 9.84
CA PRO A 274 7.06 -19.32 10.33
C PRO A 274 7.31 -20.51 9.39
N LYS A 275 6.51 -20.68 8.33
CA LYS A 275 6.64 -21.79 7.37
C LYS A 275 7.21 -21.39 6.01
N GLU A 276 7.47 -20.11 5.77
CA GLU A 276 8.04 -19.64 4.52
C GLU A 276 9.49 -19.23 4.72
N LYS A 277 10.43 -20.09 4.33
CA LYS A 277 11.88 -19.79 4.34
C LYS A 277 12.30 -18.68 3.36
N TRP A 278 11.37 -18.15 2.55
CA TRP A 278 11.63 -17.20 1.46
C TRP A 278 11.62 -15.72 1.87
N VAL A 279 11.21 -15.39 3.11
CA VAL A 279 11.02 -14.00 3.56
C VAL A 279 12.31 -13.17 3.52
N ASN A 280 13.44 -13.78 3.85
CA ASN A 280 14.73 -13.09 3.87
C ASN A 280 15.18 -12.63 2.47
N THR A 281 14.95 -13.44 1.43
CA THR A 281 15.29 -13.07 0.05
C THR A 281 14.41 -11.93 -0.46
N SER A 282 13.10 -11.95 -0.14
CA SER A 282 12.18 -10.87 -0.53
C SER A 282 12.46 -9.55 0.18
N ARG A 283 12.90 -9.59 1.44
CA ARG A 283 13.26 -8.41 2.22
C ARG A 283 14.50 -7.71 1.63
N SER A 284 15.58 -8.46 1.43
CA SER A 284 16.82 -7.92 0.87
C SER A 284 16.63 -7.40 -0.55
N LEU A 285 15.92 -8.13 -1.42
CA LEU A 285 15.62 -7.69 -2.79
C LEU A 285 14.73 -6.45 -2.83
N TYR A 286 13.73 -6.35 -1.96
CA TYR A 286 12.87 -5.18 -1.89
C TYR A 286 13.66 -3.95 -1.45
N GLN A 287 14.45 -4.06 -0.38
CA GLN A 287 15.28 -2.96 0.12
C GLN A 287 16.30 -2.50 -0.92
N LEU A 288 17.01 -3.45 -1.53
CA LEU A 288 17.99 -3.16 -2.58
C LEU A 288 17.32 -2.47 -3.77
N ARG A 289 16.20 -2.99 -4.27
CA ARG A 289 15.50 -2.47 -5.46
C ARG A 289 14.86 -1.09 -5.26
N GLN A 290 14.39 -0.79 -4.05
CA GLN A 290 13.78 0.52 -3.80
C GLN A 290 14.83 1.60 -3.60
N LEU A 291 15.84 1.32 -2.76
CA LEU A 291 16.90 2.26 -2.47
C LEU A 291 17.80 2.51 -3.69
N SER A 292 17.77 1.62 -4.68
CA SER A 292 18.67 1.70 -5.81
C SER A 292 18.24 2.64 -6.93
N GLU A 293 16.95 2.66 -7.27
CA GLU A 293 16.51 3.13 -8.58
C GLU A 293 15.23 3.97 -8.54
N ASN A 294 14.61 4.17 -7.36
CA ASN A 294 13.28 4.74 -7.31
C ASN A 294 13.25 6.21 -6.84
N PRO A 295 13.15 7.19 -7.75
CA PRO A 295 13.07 8.60 -7.38
C PRO A 295 11.83 8.93 -6.55
N LEU A 296 10.78 8.09 -6.56
CA LEU A 296 9.60 8.25 -5.70
C LEU A 296 9.95 8.16 -4.21
N LEU A 297 11.07 7.54 -3.81
CA LEU A 297 11.54 7.58 -2.42
C LEU A 297 11.85 9.01 -1.94
N THR A 298 12.15 9.90 -2.88
CA THR A 298 12.45 11.31 -2.60
C THR A 298 11.21 12.20 -2.62
N VAL A 299 10.02 11.67 -2.90
CA VAL A 299 8.77 12.42 -2.85
C VAL A 299 8.27 12.50 -1.39
N PRO A 300 7.86 13.69 -0.90
CA PRO A 300 7.34 13.83 0.47
C PRO A 300 5.94 13.20 0.58
N PHE A 301 5.57 12.77 1.79
CA PHE A 301 4.25 12.19 2.04
C PHE A 301 3.12 13.23 2.07
N PHE A 302 3.43 14.50 2.31
CA PHE A 302 2.42 15.52 2.55
C PHE A 302 2.13 16.37 1.31
N HIS A 303 1.19 15.89 0.50
CA HIS A 303 0.42 16.70 -0.44
C HIS A 303 -1.07 16.38 -0.23
N ASN A 304 -1.99 17.32 -0.48
CA ASN A 304 -3.42 17.07 -0.44
C ASN A 304 -3.93 16.85 -1.87
N PRO A 305 -3.74 15.65 -2.46
CA PRO A 305 -4.17 15.44 -3.83
C PRO A 305 -5.69 15.40 -3.92
N THR A 306 -6.23 16.12 -4.89
CA THR A 306 -7.62 16.05 -5.31
C THR A 306 -7.79 15.32 -6.63
N GLU A 307 -6.71 15.24 -7.43
CA GLU A 307 -6.66 14.58 -8.73
C GLU A 307 -6.24 13.11 -8.60
N PHE A 308 -6.84 12.25 -9.43
CA PHE A 308 -6.64 10.80 -9.36
C PHE A 308 -5.18 10.39 -9.58
N ASP A 309 -4.52 10.94 -10.61
CA ASP A 309 -3.15 10.56 -10.97
C ASP A 309 -2.16 10.94 -9.85
N ILE A 310 -2.36 12.09 -9.21
CA ILE A 310 -1.56 12.52 -8.06
C ILE A 310 -1.82 11.61 -6.84
N VAL A 311 -3.08 11.21 -6.59
CA VAL A 311 -3.38 10.21 -5.53
C VAL A 311 -2.64 8.90 -5.80
N GLN A 312 -2.64 8.42 -7.04
CA GLN A 312 -1.98 7.18 -7.43
C GLN A 312 -0.46 7.24 -7.18
N GLU A 313 0.22 8.25 -7.72
CA GLU A 313 1.67 8.45 -7.56
C GLU A 313 2.07 8.56 -6.09
N GLN A 314 1.30 9.31 -5.30
CA GLN A 314 1.54 9.46 -3.86
C GLN A 314 1.38 8.12 -3.13
N ARG A 315 0.36 7.32 -3.49
CA ARG A 315 0.18 5.99 -2.92
C ARG A 315 1.27 5.01 -3.33
N GLN A 316 1.83 5.13 -4.53
CA GLN A 316 3.02 4.35 -4.88
C GLN A 316 4.20 4.74 -3.97
N THR A 317 4.45 6.03 -3.79
CA THR A 317 5.47 6.53 -2.83
C THR A 317 5.28 5.91 -1.43
N PHE A 318 4.04 5.85 -0.94
CA PHE A 318 3.72 5.22 0.34
C PHE A 318 4.07 3.73 0.40
N LYS A 319 3.74 2.97 -0.67
CA LYS A 319 4.04 1.55 -0.77
C LYS A 319 5.53 1.26 -0.87
N LEU A 320 6.35 2.23 -1.26
CA LEU A 320 7.80 2.12 -1.46
C LEU A 320 8.60 2.58 -0.24
N LYS A 321 8.38 3.82 0.21
CA LYS A 321 9.09 4.43 1.35
C LYS A 321 8.52 4.01 2.70
N GLY A 322 7.19 3.83 2.78
CA GLY A 322 6.48 3.44 4.00
C GLY A 322 6.99 2.17 4.66
N PRO A 323 7.16 1.03 3.96
CA PRO A 323 7.66 -0.19 4.58
C PRO A 323 9.08 -0.07 5.13
N LEU A 324 9.97 0.70 4.47
CA LEU A 324 11.31 0.97 4.97
C LEU A 324 11.28 1.79 6.25
N LEU A 325 10.42 2.80 6.30
CA LEU A 325 10.16 3.57 7.51
C LEU A 325 9.67 2.64 8.63
N PHE A 326 8.60 1.87 8.41
CA PHE A 326 8.07 0.97 9.45
C PHE A 326 9.07 -0.08 9.89
N HIS A 327 9.89 -0.59 8.98
CA HIS A 327 10.96 -1.51 9.31
C HIS A 327 11.96 -0.89 10.28
N MET A 328 12.46 0.32 9.98
CA MET A 328 13.34 1.07 10.88
C MET A 328 12.68 1.32 12.24
N LEU A 329 11.39 1.69 12.26
CA LEU A 329 10.67 1.92 13.51
C LEU A 329 10.55 0.65 14.36
N VAL A 330 10.37 -0.51 13.75
CA VAL A 330 10.36 -1.81 14.45
C VAL A 330 11.73 -2.10 15.09
N GLN A 331 12.83 -1.77 14.41
CA GLN A 331 14.18 -1.92 14.99
C GLN A 331 14.42 -0.95 16.16
N VAL A 332 13.86 0.26 16.09
CA VAL A 332 13.95 1.27 17.15
C VAL A 332 13.05 0.93 18.35
N LEU A 333 11.83 0.42 18.14
CA LEU A 333 10.85 0.21 19.20
C LEU A 333 10.87 -1.21 19.78
N GLY A 334 11.26 -2.19 18.97
CA GLY A 334 10.98 -3.61 19.22
C GLY A 334 9.59 -4.00 18.69
N GLN A 335 9.47 -5.26 18.26
CA GLN A 335 8.26 -5.78 17.59
C GLN A 335 7.01 -5.69 18.49
N GLU A 336 7.11 -6.05 19.77
CA GLU A 336 5.97 -6.05 20.69
C GLU A 336 5.41 -4.64 20.92
N ALA A 337 6.29 -3.66 21.18
CA ALA A 337 5.89 -2.27 21.38
C ALA A 337 5.27 -1.67 20.11
N PHE A 338 5.86 -1.99 18.94
CA PHE A 338 5.31 -1.58 17.65
C PHE A 338 3.92 -2.17 17.40
N ASP A 339 3.72 -3.46 17.67
CA ASP A 339 2.46 -4.15 17.46
C ASP A 339 1.34 -3.61 18.35
N LYS A 340 1.67 -3.30 19.61
CA LYS A 340 0.76 -2.64 20.54
C LYS A 340 0.36 -1.25 20.02
N ALA A 341 1.31 -0.47 19.54
CA ALA A 341 1.06 0.85 18.96
C ALA A 341 0.13 0.77 17.74
N VAL A 342 0.40 -0.14 16.80
CA VAL A 342 -0.44 -0.38 15.62
C VAL A 342 -1.85 -0.77 16.05
N LYS A 343 -2.00 -1.70 17.00
CA LYS A 343 -3.31 -2.15 17.48
C LYS A 343 -4.10 -0.99 18.09
N GLU A 344 -3.48 -0.14 18.90
CA GLU A 344 -4.17 1.03 19.45
C GLU A 344 -4.61 2.01 18.37
N VAL A 345 -3.80 2.25 17.35
CA VAL A 345 -4.18 3.08 16.21
C VAL A 345 -5.40 2.50 15.49
N LEU A 346 -5.37 1.19 15.16
CA LEU A 346 -6.44 0.50 14.44
C LEU A 346 -7.79 0.55 15.17
N TYR A 347 -7.77 0.52 16.50
CA TYR A 347 -8.98 0.52 17.33
C TYR A 347 -9.35 1.89 17.91
N SER A 348 -8.50 2.89 17.70
CA SER A 348 -8.84 4.25 18.09
C SER A 348 -9.86 4.84 17.11
N LYS A 349 -10.89 5.52 17.62
CA LYS A 349 -11.78 6.38 16.81
C LYS A 349 -11.07 7.67 16.36
N ILE A 350 -9.74 7.67 16.35
CA ILE A 350 -8.91 8.85 16.28
C ILE A 350 -8.17 8.83 14.95
N TYR A 351 -8.30 9.93 14.22
CA TYR A 351 -7.78 10.10 12.87
C TYR A 351 -6.24 10.16 12.81
N VAL A 352 -5.70 9.69 11.68
CA VAL A 352 -4.28 9.47 11.40
C VAL A 352 -3.41 10.72 11.54
N ASP A 353 -3.84 11.84 10.96
CA ASP A 353 -3.06 13.05 10.63
C ASP A 353 -2.31 13.72 11.81
N HIS A 354 -2.85 13.66 13.03
CA HIS A 354 -2.28 14.37 14.19
C HIS A 354 -1.95 13.50 15.40
N LYS A 355 -2.26 12.20 15.38
CA LYS A 355 -2.09 11.35 16.56
C LYS A 355 -1.37 10.03 16.32
N ILE A 356 -1.13 9.56 15.09
CA ILE A 356 -0.37 8.31 14.91
C ILE A 356 1.07 8.46 15.39
N THR A 357 1.75 9.54 15.01
CA THR A 357 3.12 9.81 15.49
C THR A 357 3.15 9.97 17.00
N ASP A 358 2.17 10.66 17.58
CA ASP A 358 2.03 10.81 19.03
C ASP A 358 1.73 9.49 19.73
N GLN A 359 0.83 8.65 19.19
CA GLN A 359 0.48 7.34 19.76
C GLN A 359 1.64 6.36 19.67
N ILE A 360 2.29 6.24 18.50
CA ILE A 360 3.47 5.39 18.35
C ILE A 360 4.60 5.88 19.27
N SER A 361 4.77 7.20 19.44
CA SER A 361 5.77 7.75 20.36
C SER A 361 5.54 7.37 21.83
N LYS A 362 4.29 7.11 22.26
CA LYS A 362 4.00 6.64 23.64
C LYS A 362 4.56 5.26 23.93
N PHE A 363 4.76 4.45 22.88
CA PHE A 363 5.34 3.12 22.98
C PHE A 363 6.86 3.12 22.84
N SER A 364 7.47 4.30 22.65
CA SER A 364 8.92 4.44 22.67
C SER A 364 9.45 4.09 24.08
N PRO A 365 10.37 3.11 24.20
CA PRO A 365 11.01 2.81 25.47
C PRO A 365 11.66 4.08 26.03
N LYS A 366 11.46 4.37 27.34
CA LYS A 366 12.02 5.56 28.00
C LYS A 366 13.55 5.72 27.82
N HIS A 367 14.25 4.61 27.56
CA HIS A 367 15.71 4.56 27.35
C HIS A 367 16.17 4.71 25.88
N ARG A 368 15.26 4.90 24.91
CA ARG A 368 15.58 5.02 23.46
C ARG A 368 15.19 6.37 22.84
N HIS A 369 15.23 7.43 23.66
CA HIS A 369 15.03 8.84 23.30
C HIS A 369 13.63 9.22 22.77
N PRO A 370 12.60 9.26 23.64
CA PRO A 370 11.19 9.48 23.25
C PRO A 370 10.89 10.81 22.54
N LYS A 371 11.64 11.88 22.85
CA LYS A 371 11.43 13.21 22.26
C LYS A 371 11.80 13.27 20.77
N CYS A 372 12.69 12.38 20.29
CA CYS A 372 13.15 12.38 18.90
C CYS A 372 12.28 11.54 17.97
N PHE A 373 11.40 10.67 18.47
CA PHE A 373 10.62 9.77 17.62
C PHE A 373 9.62 10.53 16.73
N ARG A 374 8.90 11.50 17.32
CA ARG A 374 7.99 12.37 16.57
C ARG A 374 8.75 13.20 15.53
N VAL A 375 9.94 13.68 15.89
CA VAL A 375 10.83 14.46 15.02
C VAL A 375 11.32 13.61 13.85
N LEU A 376 11.80 12.39 14.13
CA LEU A 376 12.25 11.40 13.15
C LEU A 376 11.16 11.10 12.10
N VAL A 377 9.98 10.65 12.57
CA VAL A 377 8.90 10.26 11.66
C VAL A 377 8.41 11.49 10.89
N ARG A 378 8.27 12.65 11.54
CA ARG A 378 7.85 13.88 10.86
C ARG A 378 8.86 14.32 9.80
N ALA A 379 10.16 14.30 10.08
CA ALA A 379 11.19 14.67 9.12
C ALA A 379 11.16 13.76 7.89
N LEU A 380 11.08 12.44 8.07
CA LEU A 380 11.05 11.47 6.97
C LEU A 380 9.78 11.51 6.13
N MET A 381 8.66 11.94 6.71
CA MET A 381 7.41 12.10 5.99
C MET A 381 7.30 13.48 5.30
N GLN A 382 7.86 14.55 5.88
CA GLN A 382 7.71 15.92 5.37
C GLN A 382 8.76 16.33 4.35
N GLN A 383 9.95 15.74 4.41
CA GLN A 383 11.06 16.14 3.55
C GLN A 383 11.10 15.26 2.30
N SER A 384 11.22 15.90 1.15
CA SER A 384 11.82 15.26 -0.01
C SER A 384 13.26 14.89 0.35
N HIS A 385 13.83 13.85 -0.27
CA HIS A 385 15.18 13.32 0.01
C HIS A 385 15.31 12.32 1.19
N LEU A 386 16.48 11.68 1.22
CA LEU A 386 16.93 10.73 2.25
C LEU A 386 18.31 11.18 2.77
N PRO A 387 18.69 10.84 4.02
CA PRO A 387 20.02 11.14 4.53
C PRO A 387 21.11 10.31 3.84
N LEU A 388 22.26 10.93 3.58
CA LEU A 388 23.51 10.26 3.22
C LEU A 388 24.52 10.43 4.37
N LEU A 389 24.99 9.32 4.94
CA LEU A 389 26.00 9.30 6.00
C LEU A 389 27.38 9.05 5.40
N LYS A 390 28.24 10.06 5.38
CA LYS A 390 29.66 9.92 5.03
C LYS A 390 30.46 9.49 6.24
N VAL A 391 31.07 8.32 6.16
CA VAL A 391 31.91 7.73 7.21
C VAL A 391 33.37 7.90 6.81
N ASN A 392 34.13 8.59 7.65
CA ASN A 392 35.55 8.84 7.43
C ASN A 392 36.36 8.43 8.66
N GLN A 393 37.50 7.75 8.46
CA GLN A 393 38.44 7.49 9.53
C GLN A 393 39.34 8.70 9.72
N ILE A 394 39.44 9.20 10.94
CA ILE A 394 40.28 10.35 11.28
C ILE A 394 41.39 9.92 12.28
N PRO A 395 42.49 10.70 12.40
CA PRO A 395 43.60 10.35 13.28
C PRO A 395 43.18 10.06 14.73
N GLY A 396 43.89 9.12 15.37
CA GLY A 396 43.67 8.77 16.78
C GLY A 396 42.54 7.77 17.03
N ASN A 397 42.37 6.77 16.15
CA ASN A 397 41.35 5.72 16.25
C ASN A 397 39.93 6.29 16.40
N LYS A 398 39.60 7.25 15.55
CA LYS A 398 38.30 7.92 15.56
C LYS A 398 37.63 7.79 14.19
N VAL A 399 36.31 7.70 14.22
CA VAL A 399 35.46 7.69 13.05
C VAL A 399 34.59 8.93 13.09
N GLN A 400 34.66 9.73 12.03
CA GLN A 400 33.76 10.85 11.81
C GLN A 400 32.60 10.39 10.92
N ILE A 401 31.38 10.65 11.37
CA ILE A 401 30.16 10.42 10.60
C ILE A 401 29.58 11.80 10.30
N HIS A 402 29.50 12.17 9.03
CA HIS A 402 28.92 13.42 8.55
C HIS A 402 27.63 13.15 7.77
N ARG A 403 26.56 13.90 8.07
CA ARG A 403 25.28 13.79 7.35
C ARG A 403 25.19 14.81 6.24
N GLU A 404 24.75 14.36 5.08
CA GLU A 404 24.38 15.17 3.92
C GLU A 404 23.01 14.74 3.37
N THR A 405 22.50 15.50 2.43
CA THR A 405 21.27 15.14 1.68
C THR A 405 21.66 14.25 0.50
N TYR A 406 20.99 13.11 0.35
CA TYR A 406 21.12 12.31 -0.86
C TYR A 406 20.33 12.95 -2.00
N ASN A 407 21.03 13.32 -3.08
CA ASN A 407 20.43 13.81 -4.31
C ASN A 407 20.46 12.70 -5.35
N ALA A 408 19.29 12.17 -5.72
CA ALA A 408 19.19 11.21 -6.82
C ALA A 408 19.60 11.87 -8.15
N PRO A 409 20.18 11.12 -9.10
CA PRO A 409 20.47 11.63 -10.44
C PRO A 409 19.21 12.21 -11.11
N ASN A 410 19.39 13.34 -11.78
CA ASN A 410 18.41 14.42 -11.99
C ASN A 410 17.22 14.19 -12.94
N GLU A 411 16.83 12.96 -13.29
CA GLU A 411 15.90 12.75 -14.42
C GLU A 411 14.39 12.86 -14.10
N MET A 412 13.96 12.80 -12.84
CA MET A 412 12.53 12.96 -12.46
C MET A 412 12.18 14.28 -11.74
N ASN A 413 13.06 15.28 -11.78
CA ASN A 413 12.89 16.55 -11.06
C ASN A 413 11.87 17.54 -11.68
N ILE A 414 11.06 17.10 -12.66
CA ILE A 414 10.26 18.02 -13.49
C ILE A 414 8.93 18.42 -12.83
N LEU A 415 8.34 17.57 -11.97
CA LEU A 415 7.04 17.86 -11.32
C LEU A 415 7.16 18.32 -9.86
N TRP A 416 8.22 17.90 -9.17
CA TRP A 416 8.42 18.21 -7.76
C TRP A 416 9.67 19.06 -7.61
N ARG A 417 9.53 20.39 -7.61
CA ARG A 417 10.67 21.26 -7.28
C ARG A 417 11.15 20.87 -5.89
N PRO A 418 12.39 20.38 -5.73
CA PRO A 418 12.90 20.03 -4.43
C PRO A 418 12.93 21.32 -3.62
N TRP A 419 12.14 21.36 -2.55
CA TRP A 419 12.34 22.38 -1.54
C TRP A 419 13.75 22.14 -1.01
N LYS A 420 14.68 23.04 -1.32
CA LYS A 420 15.97 23.12 -0.62
C LYS A 420 15.69 23.55 0.82
N MET A 421 15.14 22.65 1.61
CA MET A 421 15.22 22.73 3.05
C MET A 421 16.44 21.93 3.45
N ASP A 422 17.26 22.49 4.35
CA ASP A 422 18.36 21.74 4.93
C ASP A 422 17.81 20.44 5.54
N ALA A 423 18.48 19.32 5.27
CA ALA A 423 18.05 18.00 5.73
C ALA A 423 18.17 17.90 7.25
N PHE A 424 17.04 18.07 7.95
CA PHE A 424 16.96 18.07 9.41
C PHE A 424 16.57 16.69 9.99
N TYR A 425 17.25 15.61 9.59
CA TYR A 425 16.91 14.27 10.05
C TYR A 425 17.62 13.93 11.36
N THR A 426 16.88 13.61 12.43
CA THR A 426 17.43 12.75 13.47
C THR A 426 17.57 11.34 12.89
N VAL A 427 18.73 10.68 13.00
CA VAL A 427 18.99 9.36 12.39
C VAL A 427 19.49 8.37 13.44
N PRO A 428 18.84 7.21 13.64
CA PRO A 428 19.41 6.13 14.44
C PRO A 428 20.56 5.49 13.68
N LEU A 429 21.72 5.33 14.32
CA LEU A 429 22.87 4.66 13.74
C LEU A 429 22.80 3.18 14.09
N PHE A 430 22.66 2.33 13.07
CA PHE A 430 22.69 0.88 13.22
C PHE A 430 24.10 0.32 13.01
N GLU A 431 24.50 -0.61 13.88
CA GLU A 431 25.78 -1.33 13.87
C GLU A 431 25.57 -2.82 13.54
N ALA A 432 26.63 -3.53 13.17
CA ALA A 432 26.54 -4.93 12.71
C ALA A 432 25.93 -5.90 13.74
N ASP A 433 26.23 -5.66 15.02
CA ASP A 433 25.79 -6.46 16.16
C ASP A 433 24.45 -6.00 16.76
N ASP A 434 23.79 -5.01 16.14
CA ASP A 434 22.54 -4.48 16.66
C ASP A 434 21.40 -5.50 16.59
N HIS A 435 20.60 -5.48 17.66
CA HIS A 435 19.43 -6.32 17.87
C HIS A 435 18.37 -5.57 18.70
N PRO A 436 17.09 -6.00 18.64
CA PRO A 436 16.04 -5.45 19.48
C PRO A 436 16.44 -5.54 20.97
N GLY A 437 16.54 -4.40 21.66
CA GLY A 437 16.98 -4.30 23.06
C GLY A 437 18.23 -3.44 23.32
N LYS A 438 19.23 -3.43 22.41
CA LYS A 438 20.49 -2.66 22.58
C LYS A 438 20.27 -1.13 22.44
N PRO A 439 20.84 -0.25 23.28
CA PRO A 439 20.73 1.20 23.08
C PRO A 439 21.29 1.61 21.71
N LEU A 440 20.53 2.38 20.94
CA LEU A 440 20.96 2.91 19.65
C LEU A 440 21.71 4.23 19.86
N LYS A 441 22.74 4.47 19.04
CA LYS A 441 23.35 5.79 18.89
C LYS A 441 22.52 6.62 17.92
N TRP A 442 22.54 7.93 18.08
CA TRP A 442 21.73 8.85 17.30
C TRP A 442 22.58 10.00 16.77
N LEU A 443 22.30 10.39 15.54
CA LEU A 443 22.71 11.68 14.99
C LEU A 443 21.50 12.61 15.04
N ASP A 444 21.44 13.48 16.03
CA ASP A 444 20.29 14.36 16.25
C ASP A 444 20.19 15.51 15.24
N GLN A 445 19.01 16.13 15.18
CA GLN A 445 18.76 17.33 14.39
C GLN A 445 19.69 18.47 14.84
N GLY A 446 20.32 19.16 13.88
CA GLY A 446 21.28 20.24 14.14
C GLY A 446 22.70 19.78 14.46
N VAL A 447 22.94 18.47 14.54
CA VAL A 447 24.27 17.87 14.60
C VAL A 447 24.60 17.32 13.21
N ASP A 448 25.52 17.96 12.50
CA ASP A 448 25.91 17.55 11.14
C ASP A 448 27.07 16.57 11.14
N ASN A 449 27.83 16.49 12.24
CA ASN A 449 28.89 15.53 12.41
C ASN A 449 28.95 14.96 13.83
N VAL A 450 29.34 13.70 13.94
CA VAL A 450 29.68 13.07 15.21
C VAL A 450 31.02 12.36 15.06
N ILE A 451 31.86 12.50 16.09
CA ILE A 451 33.14 11.81 16.18
C ILE A 451 33.03 10.75 17.26
N ILE A 452 33.24 9.49 16.86
CA ILE A 452 33.14 8.32 17.74
C ILE A 452 34.51 7.65 17.81
N ASP A 453 34.93 7.22 18.99
CA ASP A 453 36.09 6.33 19.13
C ASP A 453 35.80 5.02 18.40
N SER A 454 36.71 4.59 17.51
CA SER A 454 36.51 3.41 16.66
C SER A 454 36.37 2.13 17.48
N ARG A 455 36.87 2.09 18.73
CA ARG A 455 36.68 0.95 19.65
C ARG A 455 35.24 0.83 20.15
N ASN A 456 34.49 1.92 20.09
CA ASN A 456 33.12 1.97 20.53
C ASN A 456 32.14 1.79 19.37
N LEU A 457 32.60 1.64 18.11
CA LEU A 457 31.74 1.58 16.92
C LEU A 457 32.04 0.31 16.12
N THR A 458 31.04 -0.55 15.95
CA THR A 458 31.17 -1.71 15.07
C THR A 458 30.88 -1.31 13.62
N LEU A 459 31.87 -1.47 12.74
CA LEU A 459 31.71 -1.28 11.29
C LEU A 459 31.55 -2.64 10.58
N PRO A 460 30.86 -2.69 9.41
CA PRO A 460 30.17 -1.58 8.75
C PRO A 460 28.95 -1.07 9.52
N LEU A 461 28.59 0.20 9.31
CA LEU A 461 27.29 0.77 9.66
C LEU A 461 26.20 0.17 8.79
N ASP A 462 25.09 -0.15 9.44
CA ASP A 462 23.84 -0.67 8.89
C ASP A 462 23.97 -1.80 7.86
N PRO A 463 24.74 -2.86 8.12
CA PRO A 463 24.91 -3.95 7.15
C PRO A 463 23.62 -4.71 6.86
N LYS A 464 22.64 -4.61 7.76
CA LYS A 464 21.33 -5.26 7.65
C LYS A 464 20.25 -4.38 7.02
N GLY A 465 20.59 -3.15 6.61
CA GLY A 465 19.66 -2.21 5.98
C GLY A 465 18.46 -1.87 6.87
N HIS A 466 18.66 -1.72 8.17
CA HIS A 466 17.63 -1.33 9.13
C HIS A 466 17.26 0.15 9.01
N GLY A 467 18.20 1.00 8.59
CA GLY A 467 18.06 2.43 8.46
C GLY A 467 17.40 2.87 7.15
N LEU A 468 16.71 3.99 7.22
CA LEU A 468 16.22 4.72 6.04
C LEU A 468 17.20 5.84 5.68
N TYR A 469 18.42 5.45 5.29
CA TYR A 469 19.51 6.34 4.87
C TYR A 469 20.54 5.57 4.03
N PHE A 470 21.42 6.30 3.36
CA PHE A 470 22.56 5.74 2.65
C PHE A 470 23.85 5.87 3.47
N VAL A 471 24.81 4.98 3.26
CA VAL A 471 26.14 5.06 3.88
C VAL A 471 27.21 5.15 2.78
N LYS A 472 28.11 6.12 2.90
CA LYS A 472 29.31 6.27 2.05
C LYS A 472 30.55 6.18 2.91
N TYR A 473 31.39 5.18 2.68
CA TYR A 473 32.73 5.15 3.26
C TYR A 473 33.66 5.98 2.38
N VAL A 474 34.22 7.05 2.94
CA VAL A 474 35.17 7.93 2.24
C VAL A 474 36.56 7.31 2.22
N ASP A 475 36.92 6.56 3.28
CA ASP A 475 38.19 5.82 3.33
C ASP A 475 38.11 4.51 2.52
N PRO A 476 38.93 4.33 1.47
CA PRO A 476 38.95 3.11 0.65
C PRO A 476 39.28 1.81 1.43
N ARG A 477 39.89 1.89 2.61
CA ARG A 477 40.18 0.73 3.48
C ARG A 477 38.91 0.26 4.18
N LEU A 478 38.11 1.21 4.68
CA LEU A 478 36.80 0.92 5.26
C LEU A 478 35.83 0.41 4.20
N ALA A 479 35.85 1.00 3.00
CA ALA A 479 35.04 0.56 1.86
C ALA A 479 35.30 -0.91 1.48
N ARG A 480 36.58 -1.34 1.50
CA ARG A 480 36.95 -2.74 1.26
C ARG A 480 36.48 -3.67 2.38
N ALA A 481 36.63 -3.28 3.64
CA ALA A 481 36.16 -4.07 4.78
C ALA A 481 34.63 -4.22 4.79
N SER A 482 33.88 -3.18 4.44
CA SER A 482 32.42 -3.23 4.31
C SER A 482 31.96 -4.12 3.16
N ASN A 483 32.65 -4.12 2.01
CA ASN A 483 32.30 -4.96 0.87
C ASN A 483 32.50 -6.46 1.16
N VAL A 484 33.46 -6.81 2.01
CA VAL A 484 33.69 -8.21 2.45
C VAL A 484 32.66 -8.63 3.51
N ALA A 485 32.30 -7.73 4.44
CA ALA A 485 31.32 -8.02 5.50
C ALA A 485 29.86 -8.05 5.02
N ASN A 486 29.52 -7.26 3.99
CA ASN A 486 28.18 -7.28 3.38
C ASN A 486 27.94 -8.53 2.51
N CYS A 487 28.97 -9.26 2.11
CA CYS A 487 28.85 -10.50 1.33
C CYS A 487 28.48 -11.75 2.16
N ASP A 488 27.65 -11.62 3.20
CA ASP A 488 27.07 -12.81 3.84
C ASP A 488 26.03 -13.46 2.90
N ALA A 489 25.75 -14.75 3.05
CA ALA A 489 25.01 -15.57 2.08
C ALA A 489 23.62 -15.01 1.64
N GLN A 490 23.06 -14.05 2.39
CA GLN A 490 21.81 -13.33 2.09
C GLN A 490 21.96 -12.18 1.06
N GLN A 491 23.18 -11.77 0.70
CA GLN A 491 23.50 -10.67 -0.24
C GLN A 491 24.36 -11.11 -1.44
N ARG A 492 24.49 -12.43 -1.71
CA ARG A 492 25.18 -12.94 -2.93
C ARG A 492 24.55 -12.50 -4.26
N LEU A 493 23.44 -11.78 -4.23
CA LEU A 493 22.94 -10.98 -5.34
C LEU A 493 23.72 -9.65 -5.33
N CYS A 494 24.99 -9.73 -5.71
CA CYS A 494 25.79 -8.56 -5.96
C CYS A 494 25.12 -7.75 -7.08
N VAL A 495 24.79 -6.53 -6.66
CA VAL A 495 24.37 -5.35 -7.40
C VAL A 495 25.00 -5.24 -8.80
N PRO A 496 24.24 -4.88 -9.85
CA PRO A 496 24.81 -4.42 -11.13
C PRO A 496 25.70 -3.18 -10.95
N GLU A 497 26.69 -3.00 -11.83
CA GLU A 497 27.46 -1.76 -11.92
C GLU A 497 26.52 -0.55 -11.99
N GLY A 498 26.60 0.32 -10.99
CA GLY A 498 25.72 1.48 -10.83
C GLY A 498 25.30 1.76 -9.38
N LEU A 499 25.43 0.79 -8.48
CA LEU A 499 24.79 0.86 -7.16
C LEU A 499 25.70 0.59 -5.98
N ASN A 500 26.53 1.58 -5.77
CA ASN A 500 27.30 1.80 -4.57
C ASN A 500 26.42 2.04 -3.32
N SER A 501 26.05 0.98 -2.59
CA SER A 501 25.79 1.11 -1.13
C SER A 501 27.08 1.36 -0.33
N VAL A 502 28.22 1.43 -1.03
CA VAL A 502 29.48 2.03 -0.65
C VAL A 502 29.94 2.86 -1.85
N LEU A 503 29.80 4.19 -1.80
CA LEU A 503 30.25 5.09 -2.87
C LEU A 503 31.78 5.05 -3.02
N CYS A 504 32.28 4.03 -3.74
CA CYS A 504 33.60 4.04 -4.34
C CYS A 504 33.59 5.01 -5.53
N ASP A 505 34.47 5.99 -5.44
CA ASP A 505 34.90 6.83 -6.56
C ASP A 505 35.52 5.92 -7.63
N GLY A 506 34.83 5.78 -8.77
CA GLY A 506 35.41 5.77 -10.12
C GLY A 506 36.42 4.70 -10.55
N SER A 507 36.91 3.83 -9.67
CA SER A 507 38.05 2.95 -9.98
C SER A 507 37.75 1.47 -9.72
N CYS A 508 36.99 0.83 -10.60
CA CYS A 508 36.97 -0.63 -10.75
C CYS A 508 36.94 -1.01 -12.24
N PRO A 509 37.64 -2.09 -12.69
CA PRO A 509 37.79 -2.43 -14.11
C PRO A 509 36.58 -3.20 -14.67
N SER A 510 36.29 -2.94 -15.94
CA SER A 510 35.04 -3.17 -16.69
C SER A 510 34.72 -4.62 -17.13
N GLU A 511 33.40 -4.86 -17.27
CA GLU A 511 32.65 -5.56 -18.32
C GLU A 511 33.25 -6.79 -19.01
N HIS A 512 32.58 -7.96 -18.88
CA HIS A 512 32.34 -8.88 -20.03
C HIS A 512 31.45 -10.13 -19.78
N THR A 513 30.71 -10.29 -18.68
CA THR A 513 30.08 -11.61 -18.39
C THR A 513 28.55 -11.64 -18.20
N PHE A 514 27.81 -10.53 -18.37
CA PHE A 514 26.39 -10.48 -17.95
C PHE A 514 25.31 -10.49 -19.05
N GLU A 515 25.65 -10.35 -20.34
CA GLU A 515 24.65 -10.24 -21.41
C GLU A 515 23.79 -11.50 -21.66
N ARG A 516 24.10 -12.66 -21.07
CA ARG A 516 23.34 -13.91 -21.31
C ARG A 516 22.15 -14.17 -20.40
N LEU A 517 21.90 -13.37 -19.35
CA LEU A 517 20.83 -13.65 -18.38
C LEU A 517 19.55 -12.80 -18.54
N PHE A 518 19.57 -11.73 -19.35
CA PHE A 518 18.45 -10.77 -19.45
C PHE A 518 17.78 -10.67 -20.82
N ASP A 519 18.15 -11.48 -21.80
CA ASP A 519 17.61 -11.39 -23.17
C ASP A 519 16.18 -11.96 -23.34
N GLY A 520 15.40 -12.06 -22.26
CA GLY A 520 14.09 -12.73 -22.26
C GLY A 520 12.86 -11.85 -21.96
N THR A 521 13.01 -10.60 -21.49
CA THR A 521 11.84 -9.78 -21.08
C THR A 521 12.03 -8.29 -21.34
N LYS A 522 12.07 -7.90 -22.62
CA LYS A 522 11.72 -6.53 -23.02
C LYS A 522 10.20 -6.44 -23.17
N HIS A 523 9.51 -6.03 -22.10
CA HIS A 523 8.19 -5.40 -22.23
C HIS A 523 8.17 -4.10 -21.41
N SER A 524 7.70 -3.06 -22.10
CA SER A 524 7.64 -1.64 -21.73
C SER A 524 6.81 -1.39 -20.48
N TRP A 525 7.30 -0.49 -19.61
CA TRP A 525 6.74 -0.14 -18.30
C TRP A 525 5.93 1.18 -18.32
N ASP A 526 5.27 1.51 -19.43
CA ASP A 526 4.54 2.79 -19.57
C ASP A 526 3.08 2.75 -19.06
N GLU A 527 2.64 1.72 -18.34
CA GLU A 527 1.32 1.71 -17.68
C GLU A 527 1.36 0.99 -16.32
N TYR A 528 1.75 1.68 -15.23
CA TYR A 528 1.49 1.26 -13.84
C TYR A 528 1.47 2.41 -12.83
#